data_AF-A0A3B0S378-F1
#
_entry.id   AF-A0A3B0S378-F1
#
_cell.length_a   1.000
_cell.length_b   1.000
_cell.length_c   1.000
_cell.angle_alpha   90.00
_cell.angle_beta   90.00
_cell.angle_gamma   90.00
#
_symmetry.space_group_name_H-M   'P 1'
#
loop_
_entity.id
_entity.type
_entity.pdbx_description
1 polymer ?
#
loop_
_entity_poly.entity_id
_entity_poly.type
_entity_poly.pdbx_seq_one_letter_code
_entity_poly.pdbx_strand_id
1 'polypeptide(L)'
;MKLPIDAYQLVRYAEEKGERQIIYFSSALDAPGEIPAHGYWFQQTKGQGEAWDDPIYLGLQQHFPYIIVAHSKLALLSEGGLNIEVEAREIDPSSITFPPVGLSLMREERNLFLSISLQDLVRDSDDDGLTDLVEFRLQMDAYSADTDSDGLTDSRDPLPLTAFDAQAPLSKKELAYAILSVLVGYERQAIVVSPRSPGAKVDLLDMVGAERAPNISDGGVFLKADPDLFAGVRTPFRLFIFSEEEIDRINSSGAPFYPAEVQAIFSRPGGTEYYVIWSAIWTGGKFIVRCQAGKCETEVTSQWVT
;
A
#
# COMPACT_ATOMS: atom_id res chain seq x y z
N MET A 1 2.52 -6.39 28.64
CA MET A 1 1.56 -5.51 27.93
C MET A 1 1.50 -5.97 26.49
N LYS A 2 0.33 -6.33 25.98
CA LYS A 2 0.19 -6.79 24.59
C LYS A 2 -0.37 -5.63 23.76
N LEU A 3 0.46 -5.07 22.88
CA LEU A 3 0.04 -4.09 21.89
C LEU A 3 -0.59 -4.83 20.68
N PRO A 4 -1.46 -4.17 19.90
CA PRO A 4 -2.06 -4.75 18.69
C PRO A 4 -1.11 -4.69 17.48
N ILE A 5 0.16 -4.35 17.71
CA ILE A 5 1.21 -4.12 16.72
C ILE A 5 2.53 -4.72 17.21
N ASP A 6 3.47 -4.91 16.28
CA ASP A 6 4.82 -5.27 16.63
C ASP A 6 5.57 -4.09 17.27
N ALA A 7 6.53 -4.41 18.15
CA ALA A 7 7.26 -3.40 18.93
C ALA A 7 8.05 -2.41 18.05
N TYR A 8 8.49 -2.81 16.86
CA TYR A 8 9.23 -1.93 15.95
C TYR A 8 8.34 -0.90 15.23
N GLN A 9 7.02 -1.12 15.20
CA GLN A 9 6.07 -0.20 14.57
C GLN A 9 5.69 0.95 15.48
N LEU A 10 5.80 0.76 16.80
CA LEU A 10 5.40 1.76 17.78
C LEU A 10 6.27 3.02 17.65
N VAL A 11 5.61 4.15 17.43
CA VAL A 11 6.25 5.46 17.39
C VAL A 11 6.07 6.19 18.70
N ARG A 12 4.83 6.24 19.20
CA ARG A 12 4.46 6.97 20.40
C ARG A 12 3.45 6.18 21.21
N TYR A 13 3.62 6.17 22.52
CA TYR A 13 2.70 5.60 23.48
C TYR A 13 2.30 6.68 24.50
N ALA A 14 1.02 6.75 24.83
CA ALA A 14 0.50 7.58 25.90
C ALA A 14 -0.55 6.79 26.70
N GLU A 15 -0.70 7.15 27.97
CA GLU A 15 -1.74 6.62 28.84
C GLU A 15 -2.28 7.74 29.71
N GLU A 16 -3.58 7.98 29.59
CA GLU A 16 -4.27 9.04 30.32
C GLU A 16 -5.60 8.51 30.85
N LYS A 17 -5.85 8.68 32.17
CA LYS A 17 -7.09 8.25 32.84
C LYS A 17 -7.46 6.76 32.64
N GLY A 18 -6.46 5.91 32.37
CA GLY A 18 -6.63 4.47 32.15
C GLY A 18 -6.95 4.10 30.70
N GLU A 19 -7.04 5.08 29.80
CA GLU A 19 -7.09 4.86 28.35
C GLU A 19 -5.67 4.91 27.80
N ARG A 20 -5.35 3.95 26.92
CA ARG A 20 -4.05 3.86 26.27
C ARG A 20 -4.19 4.30 24.83
N GLN A 21 -3.20 5.05 24.37
CA GLN A 21 -3.13 5.54 23.01
C GLN A 21 -1.79 5.22 22.39
N ILE A 22 -1.80 4.86 21.11
CA ILE A 22 -0.60 4.63 20.32
C ILE A 22 -0.66 5.39 19.01
N ILE A 23 0.51 5.86 18.58
CA ILE A 23 0.78 6.13 17.17
C ILE A 23 1.85 5.17 16.70
N TYR A 24 1.65 4.60 15.53
CA TYR A 24 2.55 3.62 14.94
C TYR A 24 2.65 3.76 13.43
N PHE A 25 3.68 3.16 12.86
CA PHE A 25 3.87 3.05 11.42
C PHE A 25 3.29 1.75 10.87
N SER A 26 2.65 1.83 9.71
CA SER A 26 2.23 0.66 8.94
C SER A 26 2.41 0.91 7.45
N SER A 27 2.76 -0.13 6.70
CA SER A 27 2.78 -0.12 5.23
C SER A 27 1.49 -0.72 4.66
N ALA A 28 0.36 -0.57 5.35
CA ALA A 28 -0.92 -1.11 4.89
C ALA A 28 -1.40 -0.42 3.60
N LEU A 29 -1.04 0.86 3.41
CA LEU A 29 -1.43 1.71 2.27
C LEU A 29 -0.23 2.11 1.39
N ASP A 30 0.95 1.55 1.66
CA ASP A 30 2.21 1.99 1.06
C ASP A 30 3.04 0.77 0.65
N ALA A 31 3.81 0.86 -0.44
CA ALA A 31 4.65 -0.27 -0.82
C ALA A 31 5.84 -0.40 0.15
N PRO A 32 6.19 -1.60 0.63
CA PRO A 32 7.35 -1.77 1.49
C PRO A 32 8.64 -1.34 0.79
N GLY A 33 9.47 -0.52 1.48
CA GLY A 33 10.79 -0.13 0.97
C GLY A 33 10.85 1.18 0.17
N GLU A 34 9.79 2.00 0.16
CA GLU A 34 9.70 3.26 -0.61
C GLU A 34 10.50 4.47 -0.07
N ILE A 35 11.00 4.38 1.18
CA ILE A 35 12.06 5.23 1.79
C ILE A 35 11.63 6.49 2.54
N PRO A 36 11.80 6.43 3.88
CA PRO A 36 10.71 5.91 4.69
C PRO A 36 9.44 6.68 4.30
N ALA A 37 8.37 5.99 3.92
CA ALA A 37 7.07 6.65 3.73
C ALA A 37 5.94 5.79 4.32
N HIS A 38 6.23 5.10 5.43
CA HIS A 38 5.20 4.41 6.19
C HIS A 38 4.13 5.42 6.64
N GLY A 39 2.86 5.09 6.40
CA GLY A 39 1.74 5.80 6.95
C GLY A 39 1.74 5.76 8.49
N TYR A 40 1.38 6.89 9.11
CA TYR A 40 1.10 6.94 10.54
C TYR A 40 -0.35 6.58 10.84
N TRP A 41 -0.52 5.78 11.88
CA TRP A 41 -1.81 5.30 12.34
C TRP A 41 -1.98 5.60 13.82
N PHE A 42 -3.18 5.95 14.22
CA PHE A 42 -3.57 6.14 15.61
C PHE A 42 -4.55 5.05 16.04
N GLN A 43 -4.40 4.60 17.28
CA GLN A 43 -5.35 3.69 17.90
C GLN A 43 -5.39 3.95 19.41
N GLN A 44 -6.54 3.71 20.01
CA GLN A 44 -6.72 3.81 21.46
C GLN A 44 -7.54 2.65 22.01
N THR A 45 -7.61 2.52 23.32
CA THR A 45 -8.46 1.52 23.98
C THR A 45 -9.88 2.02 24.21
N LYS A 46 -10.88 1.14 24.07
CA LYS A 46 -12.27 1.41 24.46
C LYS A 46 -12.41 1.52 25.98
N GLY A 47 -12.52 2.75 26.50
CA GLY A 47 -12.63 3.04 27.94
C GLY A 47 -11.43 2.53 28.75
N GLN A 48 -11.63 2.18 30.03
CA GLN A 48 -10.57 1.64 30.91
C GLN A 48 -10.15 0.19 30.58
N GLY A 49 -10.42 -0.28 29.36
CA GLY A 49 -10.33 -1.69 28.96
C GLY A 49 -9.02 -2.12 28.29
N GLU A 50 -9.00 -3.40 27.87
CA GLU A 50 -7.92 -3.99 27.08
C GLU A 50 -8.15 -4.00 25.57
N ALA A 51 -9.39 -3.78 25.11
CA ALA A 51 -9.73 -3.82 23.70
C ALA A 51 -9.34 -2.51 23.01
N TRP A 52 -8.72 -2.61 21.84
CA TRP A 52 -8.37 -1.48 20.98
C TRP A 52 -9.52 -1.15 20.03
N ASP A 53 -9.71 0.14 19.74
CA ASP A 53 -10.59 0.66 18.68
C ASP A 53 -10.06 0.26 17.29
N ASP A 54 -10.81 0.54 16.23
CA ASP A 54 -10.30 0.37 14.87
C ASP A 54 -9.17 1.38 14.59
N PRO A 55 -8.16 1.00 13.81
CA PRO A 55 -7.02 1.87 13.54
C PRO A 55 -7.42 3.02 12.60
N ILE A 56 -6.97 4.24 12.91
CA ILE A 56 -7.26 5.46 12.16
C ILE A 56 -6.01 5.90 11.42
N TYR A 57 -6.09 6.00 10.09
CA TYR A 57 -5.00 6.55 9.29
C TYR A 57 -4.91 8.06 9.48
N LEU A 58 -3.71 8.59 9.75
CA LEU A 58 -3.52 10.01 10.05
C LEU A 58 -3.36 10.90 8.82
N GLY A 59 -3.33 10.33 7.60
CA GLY A 59 -3.03 11.08 6.38
C GLY A 59 -1.59 11.60 6.33
N LEU A 60 -0.69 11.04 7.13
CA LEU A 60 0.70 11.46 7.27
C LEU A 60 1.63 10.29 6.96
N GLN A 61 2.74 10.58 6.28
CA GLN A 61 3.81 9.63 6.02
C GLN A 61 5.11 10.12 6.65
N GLN A 62 5.93 9.17 7.12
CA GLN A 62 7.21 9.49 7.73
C GLN A 62 8.06 10.36 6.79
N HIS A 63 8.68 11.42 7.29
CA HIS A 63 9.55 12.33 6.49
C HIS A 63 8.87 13.08 5.35
N PHE A 64 7.55 12.97 5.20
CA PHE A 64 6.76 13.69 4.19
C PHE A 64 5.56 14.40 4.85
N PRO A 65 5.78 15.54 5.54
CA PRO A 65 7.08 16.18 5.82
C PRO A 65 7.59 15.95 7.25
N TYR A 66 6.80 15.26 8.09
CA TYR A 66 7.01 15.23 9.53
C TYR A 66 7.54 13.89 10.03
N ILE A 67 8.36 13.95 11.09
CA ILE A 67 8.51 12.83 12.02
C ILE A 67 7.74 13.13 13.31
N ILE A 68 7.11 12.11 13.88
CA ILE A 68 6.42 12.24 15.17
C ILE A 68 7.43 12.07 16.30
N VAL A 69 7.39 12.98 17.27
CA VAL A 69 8.25 12.93 18.46
C VAL A 69 7.73 11.86 19.41
N ALA A 70 8.51 10.78 19.57
CA ALA A 70 8.16 9.63 20.39
C ALA A 70 7.94 9.97 21.89
N HIS A 71 8.78 10.85 22.43
CA HIS A 71 8.75 11.24 23.85
C HIS A 71 8.30 12.69 24.00
N SER A 72 6.99 12.89 23.96
CA SER A 72 6.37 14.21 24.04
C SER A 72 5.57 14.37 25.34
N LYS A 73 5.64 15.56 25.94
CA LYS A 73 4.83 15.94 27.12
C LYS A 73 3.45 16.48 26.75
N LEU A 74 3.21 16.74 25.46
CA LEU A 74 1.93 17.18 24.95
C LEU A 74 0.92 16.06 25.12
N ALA A 75 -0.26 16.31 25.69
CA ALA A 75 -1.31 15.28 25.74
C ALA A 75 -1.70 14.88 24.31
N LEU A 76 -1.79 13.58 24.02
CA LEU A 76 -2.05 13.12 22.67
C LEU A 76 -3.50 13.40 22.23
N LEU A 77 -4.44 13.27 23.16
CA LEU A 77 -5.84 13.62 22.97
C LEU A 77 -6.12 15.02 23.54
N SER A 78 -6.96 15.77 22.83
CA SER A 78 -7.61 16.97 23.32
C SER A 78 -9.11 16.91 23.03
N GLU A 79 -9.86 17.94 23.44
CA GLU A 79 -11.28 18.05 23.12
C GLU A 79 -11.49 18.01 21.60
N GLY A 80 -12.02 16.90 21.09
CA GLY A 80 -12.34 16.69 19.67
C GLY A 80 -11.17 16.38 18.73
N GLY A 81 -9.95 16.15 19.22
CA GLY A 81 -8.79 16.04 18.33
C GLY A 81 -7.54 15.37 18.89
N LEU A 82 -6.55 15.21 18.02
CA LEU A 82 -5.20 14.74 18.32
C LEU A 82 -4.20 15.90 18.30
N ASN A 83 -3.36 15.96 19.33
CA ASN A 83 -2.23 16.87 19.43
C ASN A 83 -0.91 16.11 19.37
N ILE A 84 -0.21 16.25 18.26
CA ILE A 84 0.96 15.44 17.94
C ILE A 84 2.16 16.37 17.83
N GLU A 85 3.12 16.25 18.74
CA GLU A 85 4.41 16.92 18.61
C GLU A 85 5.19 16.30 17.46
N VAL A 86 5.73 17.15 16.58
CA VAL A 86 6.44 16.74 15.37
C VAL A 86 7.73 17.54 15.18
N GLU A 87 8.64 16.98 14.39
CA GLU A 87 9.74 17.72 13.78
C GLU A 87 9.53 17.69 12.26
N ALA A 88 9.65 18.84 11.59
CA ALA A 88 9.79 18.84 10.14
C ALA A 88 11.17 18.26 9.82
N ARG A 89 11.19 17.11 9.17
CA ARG A 89 12.41 16.45 8.68
C ARG A 89 12.11 15.95 7.29
N GLU A 90 11.80 16.90 6.43
CA GLU A 90 11.24 16.66 5.11
C GLU A 90 12.37 16.26 4.17
N ILE A 91 12.31 15.04 3.65
CA ILE A 91 13.26 14.56 2.65
C ILE A 91 13.03 15.34 1.35
N ASP A 92 14.11 15.82 0.74
CA ASP A 92 14.07 16.35 -0.62
C ASP A 92 13.85 15.18 -1.61
N PRO A 93 12.70 15.11 -2.30
CA PRO A 93 12.45 14.01 -3.24
C PRO A 93 13.48 13.93 -4.37
N SER A 94 14.10 15.05 -4.75
CA SER A 94 15.14 15.09 -5.79
C SER A 94 16.47 14.45 -5.35
N SER A 95 16.65 14.23 -4.03
CA SER A 95 17.82 13.55 -3.47
C SER A 95 17.65 12.02 -3.39
N ILE A 96 16.46 11.51 -3.66
CA ILE A 96 16.18 10.07 -3.57
C ILE A 96 16.94 9.35 -4.68
N THR A 97 17.85 8.47 -4.27
CA THR A 97 18.53 7.51 -5.12
C THR A 97 18.27 6.11 -4.60
N PHE A 98 18.39 5.11 -5.46
CA PHE A 98 18.05 3.73 -5.13
C PHE A 98 19.26 2.82 -5.33
N PRO A 99 19.73 2.08 -4.30
CA PRO A 99 19.25 2.09 -2.90
C PRO A 99 19.43 3.46 -2.21
N PRO A 100 18.64 3.78 -1.17
CA PRO A 100 18.63 5.08 -0.49
C PRO A 100 19.96 5.38 0.18
N VAL A 101 20.79 6.17 -0.49
CA VAL A 101 22.05 6.67 0.06
C VAL A 101 22.10 8.18 -0.06
N GLY A 102 22.54 8.84 1.01
CA GLY A 102 22.80 10.29 0.98
C GLY A 102 21.56 11.18 0.84
N LEU A 103 20.39 10.75 1.38
CA LEU A 103 19.18 11.58 1.42
C LEU A 103 19.48 12.94 2.07
N SER A 104 19.02 14.02 1.44
CA SER A 104 19.07 15.36 2.00
C SER A 104 17.70 15.80 2.50
N LEU A 105 17.68 16.67 3.51
CA LEU A 105 16.46 17.31 3.97
C LEU A 105 16.30 18.65 3.25
N MET A 106 15.11 18.91 2.70
CA MET A 106 14.75 20.24 2.19
C MET A 106 14.21 21.16 3.28
N ARG A 107 13.72 20.60 4.39
CA ARG A 107 13.25 21.35 5.56
C ARG A 107 13.61 20.62 6.85
N GLU A 108 14.18 21.38 7.80
CA GLU A 108 14.41 20.94 9.17
C GLU A 108 13.89 21.98 10.16
N GLU A 109 12.92 21.59 11.00
CA GLU A 109 12.32 22.47 12.00
C GLU A 109 11.86 21.65 13.22
N ARG A 110 11.97 22.22 14.41
CA ARG A 110 11.63 21.57 15.69
C ARG A 110 10.63 22.42 16.48
N ASN A 111 10.07 21.83 17.54
CA ASN A 111 9.07 22.45 18.40
C ASN A 111 7.78 22.77 17.65
N LEU A 112 7.40 21.90 16.72
CA LEU A 112 6.13 21.96 16.01
C LEU A 112 5.13 20.99 16.66
N PHE A 113 3.84 21.26 16.47
CA PHE A 113 2.81 20.29 16.74
C PHE A 113 1.69 20.39 15.71
N LEU A 114 1.05 19.26 15.46
CA LEU A 114 -0.16 19.16 14.65
C LEU A 114 -1.36 19.05 15.60
N SER A 115 -2.39 19.83 15.33
CA SER A 115 -3.70 19.71 15.95
C SER A 115 -4.67 19.23 14.89
N ILE A 116 -5.10 17.97 14.99
CA ILE A 116 -5.90 17.31 13.97
C ILE A 116 -7.27 16.97 14.56
N SER A 117 -8.35 17.33 13.86
CA SER A 117 -9.71 16.94 14.25
C SER A 117 -9.89 15.45 14.11
N LEU A 118 -10.39 14.77 15.16
CA LEU A 118 -10.73 13.35 15.06
C LEU A 118 -11.86 13.13 14.05
N GLN A 119 -12.80 14.08 13.92
CA GLN A 119 -13.88 14.00 12.96
C GLN A 119 -13.37 14.01 11.51
N ASP A 120 -12.30 14.75 11.23
CA ASP A 120 -11.73 14.82 9.88
C ASP A 120 -10.98 13.52 9.53
N LEU A 121 -10.37 12.88 10.53
CA LEU A 121 -9.65 11.63 10.35
C LEU A 121 -10.56 10.42 10.13
N VAL A 122 -11.79 10.47 10.65
CA VAL A 122 -12.78 9.37 10.54
C VAL A 122 -13.92 9.70 9.60
N ARG A 123 -13.80 10.78 8.82
CA ARG A 123 -14.80 11.14 7.82
C ARG A 123 -14.80 10.07 6.73
N ASP A 124 -16.00 9.64 6.38
CA ASP A 124 -16.34 8.67 5.35
C ASP A 124 -17.53 9.30 4.62
N SER A 125 -17.27 9.87 3.44
CA SER A 125 -18.19 10.79 2.77
C SER A 125 -19.26 10.08 1.94
N ASP A 126 -19.08 8.80 1.63
CA ASP A 126 -20.04 7.96 0.91
C ASP A 126 -20.60 6.79 1.74
N ASP A 127 -20.18 6.67 3.00
CA ASP A 127 -20.63 5.70 4.00
C ASP A 127 -20.31 4.23 3.60
N ASP A 128 -19.23 4.00 2.85
CA ASP A 128 -18.82 2.66 2.40
C ASP A 128 -17.99 1.87 3.44
N GLY A 129 -17.50 2.56 4.47
CA GLY A 129 -16.67 2.02 5.54
C GLY A 129 -15.16 2.34 5.43
N LEU A 130 -14.73 3.07 4.39
CA LEU A 130 -13.39 3.65 4.26
C LEU A 130 -13.43 5.14 4.59
N THR A 131 -12.38 5.65 5.22
CA THR A 131 -12.29 7.09 5.47
C THR A 131 -11.80 7.81 4.22
N ASP A 132 -12.23 9.05 3.98
CA ASP A 132 -11.80 9.90 2.87
C ASP A 132 -10.26 9.94 2.73
N LEU A 133 -9.51 9.91 3.84
CA LEU A 133 -8.04 9.93 3.84
C LEU A 133 -7.42 8.63 3.31
N VAL A 134 -8.05 7.49 3.58
CA VAL A 134 -7.62 6.18 3.07
C VAL A 134 -7.90 6.11 1.57
N GLU A 135 -9.08 6.57 1.15
CA GLU A 135 -9.47 6.60 -0.26
C GLU A 135 -8.57 7.53 -1.07
N PHE A 136 -8.34 8.75 -0.56
CA PHE A 136 -7.41 9.69 -1.16
C PHE A 136 -5.99 9.09 -1.31
N ARG A 137 -5.49 8.38 -0.28
CA ARG A 137 -4.17 7.72 -0.36
C ARG A 137 -4.13 6.64 -1.43
N LEU A 138 -5.23 5.90 -1.61
CA LEU A 138 -5.35 4.80 -2.56
C LEU A 138 -5.88 5.22 -3.94
N GLN A 139 -6.10 6.52 -4.19
CA GLN A 139 -6.67 7.07 -5.43
C GLN A 139 -8.12 6.66 -5.73
N MET A 140 -8.88 6.30 -4.70
CA MET A 140 -10.32 6.06 -4.78
C MET A 140 -11.11 7.38 -4.63
N ASP A 141 -12.36 7.42 -5.10
CA ASP A 141 -13.23 8.58 -5.02
C ASP A 141 -14.07 8.54 -3.74
N ALA A 142 -13.70 9.37 -2.75
CA ALA A 142 -14.36 9.43 -1.45
C ALA A 142 -15.85 9.84 -1.46
N TYR A 143 -16.40 10.17 -2.62
CA TYR A 143 -17.83 10.47 -2.78
C TYR A 143 -18.57 9.38 -3.56
N SER A 144 -17.93 8.24 -3.82
CA SER A 144 -18.46 7.12 -4.57
C SER A 144 -18.09 5.80 -3.91
N ALA A 145 -19.07 5.19 -3.23
CA ALA A 145 -18.88 3.94 -2.51
C ALA A 145 -18.41 2.75 -3.37
N ASP A 146 -18.38 2.91 -4.70
CA ASP A 146 -17.94 1.99 -5.74
C ASP A 146 -17.21 2.84 -6.81
N THR A 147 -15.90 3.03 -6.64
CA THR A 147 -15.08 3.97 -7.43
C THR A 147 -15.05 3.58 -8.91
N ASP A 148 -14.91 2.29 -9.22
CA ASP A 148 -14.79 1.82 -10.59
C ASP A 148 -16.13 1.39 -11.23
N SER A 149 -17.21 1.45 -10.45
CA SER A 149 -18.60 1.19 -10.86
C SER A 149 -18.84 -0.25 -11.33
N ASP A 150 -18.14 -1.23 -10.74
CA ASP A 150 -18.30 -2.65 -11.08
C ASP A 150 -19.35 -3.40 -10.24
N GLY A 151 -19.89 -2.73 -9.21
CA GLY A 151 -20.92 -3.22 -8.31
C GLY A 151 -20.40 -3.76 -6.97
N LEU A 152 -19.10 -3.68 -6.69
CA LEU A 152 -18.52 -3.92 -5.37
C LEU A 152 -18.20 -2.60 -4.68
N THR A 153 -18.44 -2.52 -3.36
CA THR A 153 -18.04 -1.33 -2.62
C THR A 153 -16.53 -1.31 -2.42
N ASP A 154 -15.90 -0.14 -2.43
CA ASP A 154 -14.45 -0.02 -2.31
C ASP A 154 -13.90 -0.75 -1.08
N SER A 155 -14.60 -0.65 0.06
CA SER A 155 -14.28 -1.35 1.31
C SER A 155 -14.22 -2.89 1.21
N ARG A 156 -14.79 -3.47 0.15
CA ARG A 156 -14.89 -4.91 -0.09
C ARG A 156 -14.29 -5.36 -1.42
N ASP A 157 -14.01 -4.43 -2.32
CA ASP A 157 -13.46 -4.72 -3.62
C ASP A 157 -11.97 -5.08 -3.52
N PRO A 158 -11.56 -6.25 -4.02
CA PRO A 158 -10.16 -6.58 -4.22
C PRO A 158 -9.44 -5.67 -5.22
N LEU A 159 -10.11 -5.09 -6.24
CA LEU A 159 -9.49 -4.25 -7.28
C LEU A 159 -10.28 -2.93 -7.49
N PRO A 160 -10.40 -2.06 -6.47
CA PRO A 160 -11.31 -0.89 -6.47
C PRO A 160 -11.00 0.21 -7.50
N LEU A 161 -9.91 0.08 -8.25
CA LEU A 161 -9.51 1.01 -9.31
C LEU A 161 -9.61 0.36 -10.70
N THR A 162 -10.19 -0.84 -10.81
CA THR A 162 -10.14 -1.63 -12.03
C THR A 162 -11.41 -2.47 -12.18
N ALA A 163 -12.38 -1.88 -12.86
CA ALA A 163 -13.71 -2.46 -13.00
C ALA A 163 -13.68 -3.91 -13.52
N PHE A 164 -14.35 -4.82 -12.81
CA PHE A 164 -14.34 -6.23 -13.16
C PHE A 164 -15.07 -6.52 -14.48
N ASP A 165 -14.34 -7.06 -15.45
CA ASP A 165 -14.85 -7.59 -16.72
C ASP A 165 -14.97 -9.11 -16.70
N ALA A 166 -16.19 -9.59 -16.44
CA ALA A 166 -16.52 -11.02 -16.50
C ALA A 166 -16.24 -11.64 -17.88
N GLN A 167 -16.36 -10.87 -18.96
CA GLN A 167 -16.16 -11.30 -20.36
C GLN A 167 -14.70 -11.23 -20.81
N ALA A 168 -13.78 -10.77 -19.96
CA ALA A 168 -12.37 -10.72 -20.31
C ALA A 168 -11.86 -12.09 -20.80
N PRO A 169 -11.12 -12.16 -21.92
CA PRO A 169 -10.66 -13.43 -22.49
C PRO A 169 -9.84 -14.26 -21.51
N LEU A 170 -10.02 -15.58 -21.52
CA LEU A 170 -9.26 -16.48 -20.63
C LEU A 170 -7.75 -16.29 -20.77
N SER A 171 -7.24 -16.08 -21.98
CA SER A 171 -5.81 -15.80 -22.21
C SER A 171 -5.31 -14.54 -21.52
N LYS A 172 -6.15 -13.50 -21.40
CA LYS A 172 -5.84 -12.25 -20.70
C LYS A 172 -5.79 -12.49 -19.20
N LYS A 173 -6.80 -13.18 -18.66
CA LYS A 173 -6.88 -13.57 -17.24
C LYS A 173 -5.66 -14.40 -16.81
N GLU A 174 -5.34 -15.43 -17.57
CA GLU A 174 -4.20 -16.31 -17.28
C GLU A 174 -2.84 -15.58 -17.39
N LEU A 175 -2.69 -14.66 -18.34
CA LEU A 175 -1.51 -13.80 -18.42
C LEU A 175 -1.39 -12.89 -17.19
N ALA A 176 -2.49 -12.27 -16.76
CA ALA A 176 -2.50 -11.40 -15.59
C ALA A 176 -2.14 -12.18 -14.31
N TYR A 177 -2.73 -13.36 -14.08
CA TYR A 177 -2.34 -14.24 -12.97
C TYR A 177 -0.87 -14.67 -13.04
N ALA A 178 -0.36 -14.99 -14.23
CA ALA A 178 1.05 -15.34 -14.39
C ALA A 178 1.97 -14.16 -14.02
N ILE A 179 1.62 -12.94 -14.42
CA ILE A 179 2.37 -11.72 -14.03
C ILE A 179 2.29 -11.50 -12.52
N LEU A 180 1.10 -11.58 -11.91
CA LEU A 180 0.94 -11.45 -10.46
C LEU A 180 1.73 -12.52 -9.71
N SER A 181 1.76 -13.76 -10.18
CA SER A 181 2.51 -14.84 -9.52
C SER A 181 4.02 -14.58 -9.47
N VAL A 182 4.53 -13.78 -10.41
CA VAL A 182 5.91 -13.31 -10.38
C VAL A 182 6.00 -12.12 -9.44
N LEU A 183 5.24 -11.05 -9.66
CA LEU A 183 5.43 -9.76 -8.98
C LEU A 183 5.01 -9.77 -7.51
N VAL A 184 3.95 -10.51 -7.15
CA VAL A 184 3.49 -10.68 -5.77
C VAL A 184 4.57 -11.42 -4.99
N GLY A 185 5.27 -10.69 -4.13
CA GLY A 185 6.37 -11.20 -3.31
C GLY A 185 7.72 -10.54 -3.57
N TYR A 186 7.94 -9.88 -4.72
CA TYR A 186 9.18 -9.10 -4.94
C TYR A 186 9.21 -7.80 -4.14
N GLU A 187 8.05 -7.16 -3.90
CA GLU A 187 7.95 -5.96 -3.06
C GLU A 187 8.46 -6.22 -1.63
N ARG A 188 8.30 -7.45 -1.13
CA ARG A 188 8.79 -7.87 0.19
C ARG A 188 10.28 -8.26 0.17
N GLN A 189 10.86 -8.54 -1.00
CA GLN A 189 12.27 -8.87 -1.18
C GLN A 189 13.16 -7.63 -1.34
N ALA A 190 12.58 -6.48 -1.71
CA ALA A 190 13.26 -5.18 -1.72
C ALA A 190 13.58 -4.66 -0.30
N ILE A 191 13.10 -5.31 0.76
CA ILE A 191 13.44 -4.96 2.15
C ILE A 191 14.82 -5.54 2.50
N VAL A 192 15.87 -4.69 2.51
CA VAL A 192 17.27 -5.04 2.81
C VAL A 192 17.51 -5.45 4.29
N VAL A 193 16.47 -5.79 5.07
CA VAL A 193 16.63 -6.22 6.47
C VAL A 193 15.81 -7.47 6.77
N SER A 194 16.08 -8.56 6.05
CA SER A 194 16.24 -9.93 6.61
C SER A 194 16.23 -10.97 5.46
N PRO A 195 17.19 -11.90 5.42
CA PRO A 195 17.18 -12.96 4.43
C PRO A 195 16.11 -13.98 4.80
N ARG A 196 15.11 -14.20 3.93
CA ARG A 196 14.29 -15.41 3.98
C ARG A 196 14.01 -15.99 2.60
N SER A 197 13.75 -17.29 2.63
CA SER A 197 13.98 -18.28 1.59
C SER A 197 13.33 -17.94 0.23
N PRO A 198 14.06 -18.12 -0.88
CA PRO A 198 13.47 -18.06 -2.20
C PRO A 198 12.46 -19.20 -2.37
N GLY A 199 11.29 -18.93 -2.93
CA GLY A 199 10.45 -19.98 -3.52
C GLY A 199 9.18 -20.38 -2.79
N ALA A 200 8.61 -19.55 -1.91
CA ALA A 200 7.19 -19.70 -1.58
C ALA A 200 6.38 -19.27 -2.81
N LYS A 201 6.04 -20.22 -3.69
CA LYS A 201 5.02 -20.01 -4.71
C LYS A 201 3.72 -19.70 -3.96
N VAL A 202 3.25 -18.46 -4.03
CA VAL A 202 1.87 -18.16 -3.65
C VAL A 202 1.03 -18.75 -4.77
N ASP A 203 0.39 -19.89 -4.51
CA ASP A 203 -0.58 -20.43 -5.46
C ASP A 203 -1.85 -19.58 -5.36
N LEU A 204 -1.86 -18.50 -6.14
CA LEU A 204 -2.96 -17.53 -6.16
C LEU A 204 -4.31 -18.21 -6.41
N LEU A 205 -4.32 -19.33 -7.15
CA LEU A 205 -5.50 -20.13 -7.47
C LEU A 205 -6.07 -20.90 -6.27
N ASP A 206 -5.25 -21.32 -5.30
CA ASP A 206 -5.74 -22.00 -4.08
C ASP A 206 -6.43 -21.04 -3.10
N MET A 207 -6.23 -19.72 -3.28
CA MET A 207 -6.77 -18.68 -2.41
C MET A 207 -8.04 -18.01 -2.94
N VAL A 208 -8.42 -18.23 -4.21
CA VAL A 208 -9.67 -17.70 -4.81
C VAL A 208 -10.95 -18.27 -4.16
N GLY A 209 -10.82 -19.26 -3.27
CA GLY A 209 -11.91 -19.82 -2.46
C GLY A 209 -12.09 -19.22 -1.05
N ALA A 210 -11.33 -18.18 -0.68
CA ALA A 210 -11.47 -17.57 0.64
C ALA A 210 -12.76 -16.74 0.75
N GLU A 211 -13.69 -17.15 1.63
CA GLU A 211 -15.00 -16.50 1.84
C GLU A 211 -14.94 -15.10 2.50
N ARG A 212 -13.75 -14.59 2.83
CA ARG A 212 -13.59 -13.29 3.49
C ARG A 212 -13.04 -12.26 2.50
N ALA A 213 -13.77 -11.17 2.31
CA ALA A 213 -13.29 -10.01 1.57
C ALA A 213 -12.00 -9.46 2.24
N PRO A 214 -10.96 -9.13 1.44
CA PRO A 214 -9.69 -8.63 1.98
C PRO A 214 -9.91 -7.27 2.66
N ASN A 215 -9.25 -7.05 3.81
CA ASN A 215 -9.38 -5.81 4.58
C ASN A 215 -8.14 -4.93 4.40
N ILE A 216 -8.25 -3.60 4.57
CA ILE A 216 -7.11 -2.68 4.53
C ILE A 216 -5.99 -3.05 5.49
N SER A 217 -6.34 -3.57 6.66
CA SER A 217 -5.36 -4.00 7.66
C SER A 217 -4.49 -5.19 7.21
N ASP A 218 -4.90 -5.92 6.17
CA ASP A 218 -4.14 -7.02 5.59
C ASP A 218 -3.02 -6.54 4.64
N GLY A 219 -3.03 -5.25 4.26
CA GLY A 219 -2.10 -4.62 3.33
C GLY A 219 -2.47 -4.85 1.86
N GLY A 220 -2.10 -3.88 1.01
CA GLY A 220 -2.29 -3.95 -0.45
C GLY A 220 -1.09 -4.51 -1.20
N VAL A 221 -1.33 -4.99 -2.42
CA VAL A 221 -0.33 -5.11 -3.49
C VAL A 221 -0.52 -3.93 -4.42
N PHE A 222 0.55 -3.22 -4.74
CA PHE A 222 0.50 -2.01 -5.55
C PHE A 222 1.26 -2.24 -6.85
N LEU A 223 0.65 -1.95 -7.99
CA LEU A 223 1.27 -2.20 -9.29
C LEU A 223 1.01 -1.06 -10.26
N LYS A 224 2.06 -0.51 -10.85
CA LYS A 224 1.94 0.34 -12.04
C LYS A 224 1.84 -0.56 -13.28
N ALA A 225 0.68 -0.60 -13.91
CA ALA A 225 0.44 -1.38 -15.13
C ALA A 225 -0.80 -0.86 -15.87
N ASP A 226 -1.09 -1.46 -17.03
CA ASP A 226 -2.34 -1.24 -17.75
C ASP A 226 -3.50 -1.93 -16.98
N PRO A 227 -4.48 -1.18 -16.43
CA PRO A 227 -5.61 -1.74 -15.67
C PRO A 227 -6.42 -2.75 -16.48
N ASP A 228 -6.54 -2.55 -17.79
CA ASP A 228 -7.29 -3.44 -18.65
C ASP A 228 -6.78 -4.88 -18.53
N LEU A 229 -5.47 -5.08 -18.41
CA LEU A 229 -4.85 -6.40 -18.26
C LEU A 229 -5.44 -7.20 -17.09
N PHE A 230 -5.81 -6.51 -16.01
CA PHE A 230 -6.26 -7.10 -14.75
C PHE A 230 -7.77 -7.08 -14.56
N ALA A 231 -8.55 -6.40 -15.41
CA ALA A 231 -10.02 -6.33 -15.31
C ALA A 231 -10.73 -7.69 -15.18
N GLY A 232 -10.14 -8.78 -15.70
CA GLY A 232 -10.73 -10.12 -15.58
C GLY A 232 -10.33 -10.93 -14.33
N VAL A 233 -9.52 -10.36 -13.44
CA VAL A 233 -8.88 -11.03 -12.31
C VAL A 233 -9.71 -10.88 -11.04
N ARG A 234 -9.63 -11.87 -10.16
CA ARG A 234 -10.07 -11.76 -8.76
C ARG A 234 -8.94 -12.21 -7.85
N THR A 235 -8.69 -11.45 -6.79
CA THR A 235 -7.61 -11.74 -5.84
C THR A 235 -8.16 -11.93 -4.42
N PRO A 236 -7.47 -12.76 -3.60
CA PRO A 236 -7.78 -12.91 -2.17
C PRO A 236 -7.20 -11.78 -1.30
N PHE A 237 -6.53 -10.81 -1.92
CA PHE A 237 -5.93 -9.62 -1.32
C PHE A 237 -6.33 -8.40 -2.14
N ARG A 238 -6.18 -7.20 -1.57
CA ARG A 238 -6.41 -5.96 -2.32
C ARG A 238 -5.24 -5.69 -3.27
N LEU A 239 -5.54 -5.49 -4.54
CA LEU A 239 -4.63 -5.22 -5.63
C LEU A 239 -5.00 -3.87 -6.24
N PHE A 240 -4.08 -2.92 -6.15
CA PHE A 240 -4.24 -1.58 -6.69
C PHE A 240 -3.41 -1.48 -7.97
N ILE A 241 -4.09 -1.35 -9.11
CA ILE A 241 -3.44 -1.11 -10.39
C ILE A 241 -3.50 0.37 -10.70
N PHE A 242 -2.33 1.00 -10.77
CA PHE A 242 -2.20 2.41 -11.11
C PHE A 242 -1.73 2.57 -12.55
N SER A 243 -2.40 3.44 -13.27
CA SER A 243 -1.90 4.03 -14.51
C SER A 243 -0.70 4.94 -14.24
N GLU A 244 0.03 5.28 -15.31
CA GLU A 244 1.12 6.25 -15.22
C GLU A 244 0.65 7.62 -14.73
N GLU A 245 -0.54 8.07 -15.15
CA GLU A 245 -1.11 9.35 -14.73
C GLU A 245 -1.41 9.38 -13.23
N GLU A 246 -1.94 8.30 -12.66
CA GLU A 246 -2.21 8.21 -11.22
C GLU A 246 -0.95 8.26 -10.39
N ILE A 247 0.11 7.55 -10.82
CA ILE A 247 1.42 7.62 -10.16
C ILE A 247 1.98 9.04 -10.21
N ASP A 248 1.88 9.72 -11.35
CA ASP A 248 2.32 11.11 -11.48
C ASP A 248 1.51 12.06 -10.58
N ARG A 249 0.19 11.86 -10.46
CA ARG A 249 -0.67 12.64 -9.55
C ARG A 249 -0.26 12.43 -8.10
N ILE A 250 -0.07 11.18 -7.65
CA ILE A 250 0.39 10.86 -6.29
C ILE A 250 1.74 11.56 -6.02
N ASN A 251 2.71 11.40 -6.93
CA ASN A 251 4.06 11.94 -6.77
C ASN A 251 4.13 13.47 -6.86
N SER A 252 3.11 14.13 -7.42
CA SER A 252 3.04 15.60 -7.48
C SER A 252 2.51 16.25 -6.20
N SER A 253 1.83 15.49 -5.34
CA SER A 253 1.03 16.03 -4.24
C SER A 253 1.24 15.37 -2.88
N GLY A 254 1.98 14.26 -2.81
CA GLY A 254 2.23 13.51 -1.60
C GLY A 254 3.66 12.97 -1.49
N ALA A 255 3.85 12.00 -0.59
CA ALA A 255 5.11 11.28 -0.52
C ALA A 255 5.36 10.52 -1.83
N PRO A 256 6.62 10.44 -2.29
CA PRO A 256 6.97 9.62 -3.44
C PRO A 256 6.51 8.17 -3.27
N PHE A 257 5.91 7.64 -4.31
CA PHE A 257 5.30 6.32 -4.38
C PHE A 257 5.87 5.59 -5.61
N TYR A 258 6.45 4.42 -5.37
CA TYR A 258 7.23 3.66 -6.35
C TYR A 258 6.84 2.18 -6.30
N PRO A 259 5.60 1.84 -6.71
CA PRO A 259 5.15 0.45 -6.73
C PRO A 259 5.96 -0.38 -7.73
N ALA A 260 5.83 -1.71 -7.65
CA ALA A 260 6.28 -2.55 -8.75
C ALA A 260 5.61 -2.11 -10.07
N GLU A 261 6.30 -2.26 -11.21
CA GLU A 261 5.76 -1.86 -12.50
C GLU A 261 5.97 -2.94 -13.57
N VAL A 262 4.95 -3.08 -14.42
CA VAL A 262 5.06 -3.82 -15.69
C VAL A 262 5.44 -2.81 -16.77
N GLN A 263 6.72 -2.76 -17.11
CA GLN A 263 7.26 -1.78 -18.07
C GLN A 263 6.82 -2.07 -19.50
N ALA A 264 6.79 -3.34 -19.89
CA ALA A 264 6.42 -3.75 -21.23
C ALA A 264 5.99 -5.21 -21.31
N ILE A 265 5.05 -5.48 -22.21
CA ILE A 265 4.62 -6.83 -22.59
C ILE A 265 4.70 -6.95 -24.10
N PHE A 266 5.45 -7.93 -24.59
CA PHE A 266 5.54 -8.25 -26.01
C PHE A 266 4.92 -9.61 -26.26
N SER A 267 3.96 -9.70 -27.17
CA SER A 267 3.31 -10.97 -27.52
C SER A 267 3.91 -11.57 -28.79
N ARG A 268 4.11 -12.89 -28.80
CA ARG A 268 4.37 -13.64 -30.02
C ARG A 268 3.08 -13.68 -30.87
N PRO A 269 3.18 -13.59 -32.21
CA PRO A 269 2.03 -13.83 -33.08
C PRO A 269 1.33 -15.15 -32.73
N GLY A 270 0.03 -15.09 -32.43
CA GLY A 270 -0.77 -16.23 -31.96
C GLY A 270 -1.11 -16.22 -30.47
N GLY A 271 -0.54 -15.30 -29.66
CA GLY A 271 -1.03 -15.04 -28.29
C GLY A 271 -0.81 -16.16 -27.28
N THR A 272 0.22 -17.00 -27.48
CA THR A 272 0.55 -18.12 -26.59
C THR A 272 1.88 -17.93 -25.86
N GLU A 273 2.65 -16.91 -26.20
CA GLU A 273 3.89 -16.57 -25.52
C GLU A 273 4.01 -15.05 -25.38
N TYR A 274 4.41 -14.61 -24.19
CA TYR A 274 4.59 -13.22 -23.83
C TYR A 274 5.96 -13.01 -23.20
N TYR A 275 6.62 -11.93 -23.55
CA TYR A 275 7.86 -11.49 -22.92
C TYR A 275 7.56 -10.24 -22.10
N VAL A 276 7.79 -10.31 -20.80
CA VAL A 276 7.43 -9.28 -19.82
C VAL A 276 8.69 -8.66 -19.25
N ILE A 277 8.74 -7.34 -19.22
CA ILE A 277 9.77 -6.54 -18.57
C ILE A 277 9.14 -5.89 -17.35
N TRP A 278 9.80 -5.99 -16.20
CA TRP A 278 9.30 -5.45 -14.94
C TRP A 278 10.42 -4.86 -14.08
N SER A 279 10.04 -3.98 -13.17
CA SER A 279 10.91 -3.48 -12.11
C SER A 279 10.13 -3.19 -10.83
N ALA A 280 10.83 -3.17 -9.71
CA ALA A 280 10.36 -2.71 -8.42
C ALA A 280 11.54 -1.99 -7.76
N ILE A 281 11.52 -0.66 -7.84
CA ILE A 281 12.55 0.24 -7.30
C ILE A 281 13.96 -0.11 -7.84
N TRP A 282 14.85 -0.70 -7.04
CA TRP A 282 16.21 -1.10 -7.43
C TRP A 282 16.32 -2.57 -7.84
N THR A 283 15.18 -3.25 -8.03
CA THR A 283 15.14 -4.63 -8.53
C THR A 283 14.33 -4.70 -9.81
N GLY A 284 14.58 -5.71 -10.63
CA GLY A 284 13.74 -5.95 -11.80
C GLY A 284 14.25 -7.09 -12.65
N GLY A 285 13.67 -7.24 -13.83
CA GLY A 285 14.06 -8.33 -14.70
C GLY A 285 13.13 -8.56 -15.87
N LYS A 286 13.28 -9.75 -16.44
CA LYS A 286 12.49 -10.22 -17.57
C LYS A 286 12.04 -11.64 -17.34
N PHE A 287 10.83 -11.96 -17.76
CA PHE A 287 10.34 -13.33 -17.78
C PHE A 287 9.49 -13.58 -19.02
N ILE A 288 9.40 -14.85 -19.39
CA ILE A 288 8.53 -15.32 -20.46
C ILE A 288 7.32 -15.99 -19.82
N VAL A 289 6.13 -15.69 -20.31
CA VAL A 289 4.90 -16.39 -19.99
C VAL A 289 4.50 -17.24 -21.18
N ARG A 290 4.33 -18.55 -21.00
CA ARG A 290 3.85 -19.48 -22.03
C ARG A 290 2.51 -20.05 -21.65
N CYS A 291 1.51 -19.82 -22.48
CA CYS A 291 0.14 -20.22 -22.24
C CYS A 291 -0.28 -21.34 -23.19
N GLN A 292 -0.66 -22.49 -22.63
CA GLN A 292 -1.15 -23.65 -23.38
C GLN A 292 -2.43 -24.17 -22.74
N ALA A 293 -3.49 -24.33 -23.53
CA ALA A 293 -4.78 -24.87 -23.09
C ALA A 293 -5.36 -24.20 -21.82
N GLY A 294 -5.22 -22.88 -21.70
CA GLY A 294 -5.76 -22.13 -20.57
C GLY A 294 -4.94 -22.25 -19.28
N LYS A 295 -3.66 -22.64 -19.36
CA LYS A 295 -2.70 -22.57 -18.26
C LYS A 295 -1.46 -21.83 -18.72
N CYS A 296 -0.98 -20.89 -17.92
CA CYS A 296 0.25 -20.17 -18.20
C CYS A 296 1.38 -20.59 -17.24
N GLU A 297 2.57 -20.82 -17.78
CA GLU A 297 3.80 -21.06 -17.03
C GLU A 297 4.76 -19.87 -17.21
N THR A 298 5.48 -19.54 -16.15
CA THR A 298 6.47 -18.44 -16.15
C THR A 298 7.89 -18.98 -16.12
N GLU A 299 8.76 -18.40 -16.96
CA GLU A 299 10.19 -18.67 -16.99
C GLU A 299 10.95 -17.34 -16.81
N VAL A 300 11.61 -17.17 -15.68
CA VAL A 300 12.46 -16.01 -15.42
C VAL A 300 13.71 -16.10 -16.31
N THR A 301 13.92 -15.11 -17.16
CA THR A 301 15.05 -15.06 -18.10
C THR A 301 16.20 -14.21 -17.58
N SER A 302 15.91 -13.20 -16.78
CA SER A 302 16.92 -12.37 -16.11
C SER A 302 16.35 -11.67 -14.89
N GLN A 303 17.23 -11.39 -13.94
CA GLN A 303 16.96 -10.59 -12.74
C GLN A 303 18.16 -9.70 -12.45
N TRP A 304 17.91 -8.53 -11.91
CA TRP A 304 18.93 -7.60 -11.47
C TRP A 304 18.54 -6.93 -10.15
N VAL A 305 19.57 -6.52 -9.40
CA VAL A 305 19.51 -5.70 -8.20
C VAL A 305 20.61 -4.66 -8.36
N THR A 306 20.27 -3.38 -8.21
CA THR A 306 21.20 -2.25 -8.32
C THR A 306 21.84 -1.93 -6.98
#